data_AF-A0ABD2MNE3-F1
#
_entry.id   AF-A0ABD2MNE3-F1
#
_cell.length_a   1.000
_cell.length_b   1.000
_cell.length_c   1.000
_cell.angle_alpha   90.00
_cell.angle_beta   90.00
_cell.angle_gamma   90.00
#
_symmetry.space_group_name_H-M   'P 1'
#
loop_
_entity.id
_entity.type
_entity.pdbx_description
1 polymer ?
#
loop_
_entity_poly.entity_id
_entity_poly.type
_entity_poly.pdbx_seq_one_letter_code
_entity_poly.pdbx_strand_id
1 'polypeptide(L)'
;MEWPRRTVEYTSRLCRPVTDKVLNILHSILGGLSREYIRDPNILVTDAFNMFHQNFVDSCLIAFLEREVGNFSSYPKVDWYTEELRDIKNHLDLINELYDRYKIVDLKLLRNQTRLRYKLEMYRAKRKAYDKTILNSSNQQKLCGISLIRKES
;
A
#
# COMPACT_ATOMS: atom_id res chain seq x y z
N MET A 1 29.40 5.61 18.75
CA MET A 1 29.07 5.52 17.32
C MET A 1 27.56 5.52 17.22
N GLU A 2 26.97 6.71 17.08
CA GLU A 2 25.51 6.87 17.11
C GLU A 2 24.93 6.65 15.71
N TRP A 3 23.91 5.80 15.65
CA TRP A 3 23.12 5.55 14.45
C TRP A 3 22.41 6.84 14.01
N PRO A 4 22.32 7.15 12.69
CA PRO A 4 21.46 8.22 12.23
C PRO A 4 20.01 7.79 12.47
N ARG A 5 19.43 8.29 13.56
CA ARG A 5 18.00 8.16 13.84
C ARG A 5 17.25 8.79 12.67
N ARG A 6 16.25 8.08 12.14
CA ARG A 6 15.31 8.66 11.16
C ARG A 6 14.74 9.94 11.77
N THR A 7 15.04 11.09 11.19
CA THR A 7 14.31 12.32 11.53
C THR A 7 12.93 12.19 10.91
N VAL A 8 11.97 11.74 11.71
CA VAL A 8 10.57 11.77 11.33
C VAL A 8 10.10 13.20 11.51
N GLU A 9 10.06 13.96 10.43
CA GLU A 9 9.37 15.25 10.42
C GLU A 9 7.88 14.98 10.21
N TYR A 10 7.12 15.10 11.30
CA TYR A 10 5.66 15.01 11.30
C TYR A 10 5.09 16.36 10.87
N THR A 11 4.58 16.48 9.65
CA THR A 11 4.12 17.79 9.13
C THR A 11 2.71 17.81 8.56
N SER A 12 1.96 16.69 8.55
CA SER A 12 0.54 16.76 8.17
C SER A 12 -0.32 15.73 8.89
N ARG A 13 -1.38 16.23 9.54
CA ARG A 13 -2.48 15.41 10.03
C ARG A 13 -3.38 15.12 8.84
N LEU A 14 -3.38 13.88 8.35
CA LEU A 14 -4.29 13.43 7.30
C LEU A 14 -5.41 12.64 7.97
N CYS A 15 -6.65 13.12 7.84
CA CYS A 15 -7.84 12.33 8.14
C CYS A 15 -7.80 11.04 7.32
N ARG A 16 -8.29 9.92 7.88
CA ARG A 16 -8.39 8.69 7.10
C ARG A 16 -9.29 8.94 5.88
N PRO A 17 -8.89 8.46 4.69
CA PRO A 17 -9.75 8.56 3.51
C PRO A 17 -11.07 7.82 3.75
N VAL A 18 -12.16 8.40 3.25
CA VAL A 18 -13.49 7.78 3.29
C VAL A 18 -13.46 6.54 2.40
N THR A 19 -13.41 5.37 3.04
CA THR A 19 -13.37 4.05 2.38
C THR A 19 -14.42 3.16 3.00
N ASP A 20 -14.87 2.13 2.28
CA ASP A 20 -15.88 1.18 2.76
C ASP A 20 -15.51 0.56 4.10
N LYS A 21 -14.20 0.29 4.30
CA LYS A 21 -13.69 -0.22 5.58
C LYS A 21 -13.92 0.76 6.73
N VAL A 22 -13.69 2.05 6.52
CA VAL A 22 -13.88 3.07 7.55
C VAL A 22 -15.36 3.33 7.80
N LEU A 23 -16.19 3.30 6.74
CA LEU A 23 -17.64 3.37 6.86
C LEU A 23 -18.19 2.19 7.68
N ASN A 24 -17.70 0.97 7.46
CA ASN A 24 -18.09 -0.19 8.26
C ASN A 24 -17.71 -0.06 9.74
N ILE A 25 -16.56 0.56 10.04
CA ILE A 25 -16.17 0.87 11.42
C ILE A 25 -17.14 1.89 12.03
N LEU A 26 -17.46 2.97 11.30
CA LEU A 26 -18.45 3.96 11.74
C LEU A 26 -19.82 3.32 12.00
N HIS A 27 -20.30 2.48 11.09
CA HIS A 27 -21.56 1.75 11.26
C HIS A 27 -21.55 0.86 12.50
N SER A 28 -20.43 0.19 12.77
CA SER A 28 -20.28 -0.65 13.96
C SER A 28 -20.34 0.18 15.25
N ILE A 29 -19.68 1.35 15.27
CA ILE A 29 -19.70 2.27 16.42
C ILE A 29 -21.12 2.81 16.63
N LEU A 30 -21.75 3.34 15.59
CA LEU A 30 -23.11 3.90 15.66
C LEU A 30 -24.16 2.85 16.02
N GLY A 31 -23.96 1.59 15.62
CA GLY A 31 -24.80 0.46 15.99
C GLY A 31 -24.68 0.04 17.45
N GLY A 32 -23.53 0.32 18.09
CA GLY A 32 -23.26 -0.01 19.50
C GLY A 32 -23.59 1.10 20.50
N LEU A 33 -23.99 2.29 20.05
CA LEU A 33 -24.34 3.41 20.94
C LEU A 33 -25.65 3.14 21.69
N SER A 34 -25.62 3.35 23.01
CA SER A 34 -26.84 3.37 23.83
C SER A 34 -27.74 4.54 23.41
N ARG A 35 -29.03 4.25 23.23
CA ARG A 35 -30.08 5.22 22.88
C ARG A 35 -31.12 5.39 23.98
N GLU A 36 -30.75 5.06 25.21
CA GLU A 36 -31.65 5.08 26.37
C GLU A 36 -32.24 6.48 26.63
N TYR A 37 -31.49 7.53 26.30
CA TYR A 37 -31.95 8.93 26.40
C TYR A 37 -33.17 9.27 25.55
N ILE A 38 -33.51 8.46 24.53
CA ILE A 38 -34.72 8.65 23.71
C ILE A 38 -35.98 8.25 24.48
N ARG A 39 -35.86 7.36 25.46
CA ARG A 39 -36.98 6.79 26.23
C ARG A 39 -37.17 7.45 27.59
N ASP A 40 -36.25 8.32 27.99
CA ASP A 40 -36.31 8.99 29.29
C ASP A 40 -37.28 10.18 29.22
N PRO A 41 -38.41 10.15 29.95
CA PRO A 41 -39.37 11.25 29.95
C PRO A 41 -38.85 12.51 30.65
N ASN A 42 -37.73 12.43 31.38
CA ASN A 42 -37.13 13.56 32.09
C ASN A 42 -36.15 14.36 31.22
N ILE A 43 -35.83 13.89 30.02
CA ILE A 43 -34.90 14.55 29.11
C ILE A 43 -35.69 15.41 28.12
N LEU A 44 -35.32 16.68 28.02
CA LEU A 44 -35.89 17.57 27.02
C LEU A 44 -35.45 17.14 25.62
N VAL A 45 -36.33 17.31 24.63
CA VAL A 45 -36.05 16.95 23.23
C VAL A 45 -34.76 17.60 22.72
N THR A 46 -34.51 18.85 23.10
CA THR A 46 -33.28 19.59 22.74
C THR A 46 -32.03 18.90 23.29
N ASP A 47 -32.08 18.43 24.54
CA ASP A 47 -30.95 17.76 25.18
C ASP A 47 -30.73 16.37 24.58
N ALA A 48 -31.80 15.63 24.29
CA ALA A 48 -31.73 14.36 23.59
C ALA A 48 -31.11 14.52 22.18
N PHE A 49 -31.44 15.58 21.46
CA PHE A 49 -30.84 15.91 20.17
C PHE A 49 -29.35 16.24 20.31
N ASN A 50 -28.98 17.07 21.30
CA ASN A 50 -27.59 17.41 21.56
C ASN A 50 -26.75 16.17 21.91
N MET A 51 -27.29 15.28 22.74
CA MET A 51 -26.65 14.01 23.07
C MET A 51 -26.46 13.12 21.83
N PHE A 52 -27.48 13.00 20.98
CA PHE A 52 -27.36 12.28 19.71
C PHE A 52 -26.28 12.89 18.81
N HIS A 53 -26.32 14.21 18.63
CA HIS A 53 -25.39 14.93 17.77
C HIS A 53 -23.95 14.77 18.27
N GLN A 54 -23.72 14.90 19.58
CA GLN A 54 -22.40 14.72 20.17
C GLN A 54 -21.89 13.29 19.97
N ASN A 55 -22.72 12.28 20.25
CA ASN A 55 -22.36 10.88 20.03
C ASN A 55 -22.01 10.60 18.55
N PHE A 56 -22.70 11.24 17.61
CA PHE A 56 -22.43 11.11 16.19
C PHE A 56 -21.08 11.75 15.81
N VAL A 57 -20.82 12.97 16.29
CA VAL A 57 -19.53 13.66 16.08
C VAL A 57 -18.38 12.84 16.66
N ASP A 58 -18.52 12.34 17.88
CA ASP A 58 -17.50 11.53 18.54
C ASP A 58 -17.24 10.22 17.78
N SER A 59 -18.29 9.58 17.27
CA SER A 59 -18.18 8.39 16.42
C SER A 59 -17.41 8.68 15.14
N CYS A 60 -17.64 9.85 14.52
CA CYS A 60 -16.88 10.29 13.35
C CYS A 60 -15.40 10.53 13.71
N LEU A 61 -15.10 11.20 14.82
CA LEU A 61 -13.72 11.43 15.26
C LEU A 61 -12.96 10.11 15.50
N ILE A 62 -13.63 9.10 16.05
CA ILE A 62 -13.05 7.77 16.27
C ILE A 62 -12.86 7.03 14.94
N ALA A 63 -13.87 7.01 14.07
CA ALA A 63 -13.81 6.28 12.81
C ALA A 63 -12.76 6.87 11.85
N PHE A 64 -12.66 8.20 11.78
CA PHE A 64 -11.82 8.94 10.84
C PHE A 64 -10.53 9.50 11.46
N LEU A 65 -10.15 9.01 12.65
CA LEU A 65 -8.96 9.39 13.42
C LEU A 65 -7.78 9.80 12.54
N GLU A 66 -7.36 11.05 12.68
CA GLU A 66 -6.18 11.60 12.02
C GLU A 66 -4.97 10.72 12.37
N ARG A 67 -4.35 10.13 11.35
CA ARG A 67 -3.12 9.39 11.55
C ARG A 67 -1.96 10.29 11.18
N GLU A 68 -0.98 10.39 12.06
CA GLU A 68 0.33 10.89 11.68
C GLU A 68 0.89 9.95 10.61
N VAL A 69 0.88 10.41 9.36
CA VAL A 69 1.49 9.68 8.26
C VAL A 69 2.91 10.20 8.16
N GLY A 70 3.88 9.33 8.45
CA GLY A 70 5.28 9.65 8.20
C GLY A 70 5.46 9.92 6.71
N ASN A 71 5.94 11.11 6.36
CA ASN A 71 6.41 11.39 5.01
C ASN A 71 7.69 10.59 4.79
N PHE A 72 7.57 9.39 4.21
CA PHE A 72 8.73 8.70 3.69
C PHE A 72 9.21 9.52 2.50
N SER A 73 10.43 10.08 2.59
CA SER A 73 11.10 10.60 1.40
C SER A 73 11.13 9.46 0.38
N SER A 74 10.33 9.59 -0.69
CA SER A 74 10.23 8.54 -1.69
C SER A 74 11.63 8.35 -2.26
N TYR A 75 12.20 7.16 -2.09
CA TYR A 75 13.42 6.78 -2.81
C TYR A 75 13.24 7.15 -4.29
N PRO A 76 14.32 7.56 -4.98
CA PRO A 76 14.24 7.87 -6.40
C PRO A 76 13.54 6.74 -7.14
N LYS A 77 12.50 7.08 -7.93
CA LYS A 77 11.82 6.10 -8.77
C LYS A 77 12.84 5.57 -9.78
N VAL A 78 13.37 4.38 -9.51
CA VAL A 78 14.30 3.69 -10.41
C VAL A 78 13.45 3.06 -11.51
N ASP A 79 13.62 3.53 -12.75
CA ASP A 79 13.01 2.90 -13.91
C ASP A 79 13.79 1.62 -14.25
N TRP A 80 13.16 0.48 -14.00
CA TRP A 80 13.76 -0.84 -14.16
C TRP A 80 13.07 -1.68 -15.24
N TYR A 81 11.97 -1.19 -15.82
CA TYR A 81 11.14 -1.99 -16.73
C TYR A 81 11.61 -1.79 -18.18
N THR A 82 12.39 -2.74 -18.68
CA THR A 82 12.98 -2.66 -20.03
C THR A 82 12.01 -3.12 -21.12
N GLU A 83 12.32 -2.78 -22.38
CA GLU A 83 11.55 -3.28 -23.53
C GLU A 83 11.62 -4.80 -23.63
N GLU A 84 12.77 -5.41 -23.33
CA GLU A 84 12.91 -6.87 -23.34
C GLU A 84 11.96 -7.56 -22.34
N LEU A 85 11.74 -6.94 -21.17
CA LEU A 85 10.77 -7.43 -20.19
C LEU A 85 9.34 -7.30 -20.69
N ARG A 86 9.04 -6.24 -21.44
CA ARG A 86 7.75 -6.05 -22.08
C ARG A 86 7.48 -7.13 -23.11
N ASP A 87 8.46 -7.44 -23.95
CA ASP A 87 8.34 -8.48 -24.96
C ASP A 87 8.11 -9.87 -24.35
N ILE A 88 8.87 -10.21 -23.31
CA ILE A 88 8.69 -11.48 -22.59
C ILE A 88 7.30 -11.54 -21.93
N LYS A 89 6.81 -10.43 -21.37
CA LYS A 89 5.47 -10.35 -20.78
C LYS A 89 4.39 -10.57 -21.84
N ASN A 90 4.45 -9.85 -22.95
CA ASN A 90 3.50 -9.99 -24.06
C ASN A 90 3.48 -11.43 -24.59
N HIS A 91 4.65 -12.06 -24.72
CA HIS A 91 4.75 -13.44 -25.14
C HIS A 91 4.15 -14.41 -24.12
N LEU A 92 4.37 -14.17 -22.82
CA LEU A 92 3.75 -14.96 -21.75
C LEU A 92 2.23 -14.84 -21.75
N ASP A 93 1.70 -13.64 -21.97
CA ASP A 93 0.26 -13.38 -22.04
C ASP A 93 -0.36 -14.12 -23.23
N LEU A 94 0.27 -14.09 -24.40
CA LEU A 94 -0.15 -14.89 -25.57
C LEU A 94 -0.16 -16.40 -25.26
N ILE A 95 0.89 -16.92 -24.62
CA ILE A 95 0.95 -18.35 -24.27
C ILE A 95 -0.14 -18.71 -23.25
N ASN A 96 -0.45 -17.82 -22.31
CA ASN A 96 -1.54 -18.02 -21.35
C ASN A 96 -2.89 -18.14 -22.09
N GLU A 97 -3.17 -17.23 -23.03
CA GLU A 97 -4.40 -17.28 -23.83
C GLU A 97 -4.51 -18.56 -24.65
N LEU A 98 -3.42 -18.97 -25.31
CA LEU A 98 -3.38 -20.21 -26.09
C LEU A 98 -3.57 -21.44 -25.19
N TYR A 99 -2.91 -21.49 -24.04
CA TYR A 99 -3.09 -22.59 -23.09
C TYR A 99 -4.52 -22.62 -22.55
N ASP A 100 -5.12 -21.47 -22.27
CA ASP A 100 -6.48 -21.41 -21.76
C ASP A 100 -7.53 -21.84 -22.77
N ARG A 101 -7.26 -21.66 -24.06
CA ARG A 101 -8.12 -22.15 -25.14
C ARG A 101 -7.93 -23.64 -25.44
N TYR A 102 -6.69 -24.10 -25.57
CA TYR A 102 -6.40 -25.43 -26.13
C TYR A 102 -5.96 -26.48 -25.10
N LYS A 103 -5.48 -26.06 -23.92
CA LYS A 103 -5.06 -26.93 -22.80
C LYS A 103 -4.03 -28.02 -23.19
N ILE A 104 -3.18 -27.73 -24.17
CA ILE A 104 -2.14 -28.65 -24.66
C ILE A 104 -0.96 -28.72 -23.67
N VAL A 105 -0.39 -29.91 -23.49
CA VAL A 105 0.74 -30.16 -22.56
C VAL A 105 1.97 -29.34 -22.92
N ASP A 106 2.31 -29.25 -24.20
CA ASP A 106 3.47 -28.47 -24.67
C ASP A 106 3.32 -26.97 -24.36
N LEU A 107 2.10 -26.43 -24.50
CA LEU A 107 1.80 -25.05 -24.10
C LEU A 107 1.96 -24.84 -22.60
N LYS A 108 1.60 -25.83 -21.77
CA LYS A 108 1.82 -25.79 -20.32
C LYS A 108 3.31 -25.71 -19.99
N LEU A 109 4.12 -26.50 -20.67
CA LEU A 109 5.57 -26.55 -20.48
C LEU A 109 6.22 -25.24 -20.92
N LEU A 110 5.86 -24.75 -22.10
CA LEU A 110 6.32 -23.46 -22.62
C LEU A 110 5.93 -22.30 -21.70
N ARG A 111 4.68 -22.27 -21.21
CA ARG A 111 4.20 -21.27 -20.24
C ARG A 111 5.06 -21.24 -18.99
N ASN A 112 5.36 -22.41 -18.43
CA ASN A 112 6.16 -22.51 -17.21
C ASN A 112 7.60 -22.02 -17.43
N GLN A 113 8.21 -22.38 -18.57
CA GLN A 113 9.54 -21.91 -18.95
C GLN A 113 9.57 -20.40 -19.14
N THR A 114 8.64 -19.84 -19.90
CA THR A 114 8.54 -18.39 -20.15
C THR A 114 8.28 -17.62 -18.86
N ARG A 115 7.44 -18.14 -17.96
CA ARG A 115 7.20 -17.54 -16.64
C ARG A 115 8.46 -17.54 -15.76
N LEU A 116 9.24 -18.62 -15.77
CA LEU A 116 10.50 -18.68 -15.05
C LEU A 116 11.50 -17.66 -15.61
N ARG A 117 11.63 -17.61 -16.94
CA ARG A 117 12.48 -16.64 -17.64
C ARG A 117 12.09 -15.20 -17.30
N TYR A 118 10.80 -14.88 -17.34
CA TYR A 118 10.28 -13.55 -16.99
C TYR A 118 10.68 -13.14 -15.56
N LYS A 119 10.53 -14.04 -14.58
CA LYS A 119 10.92 -13.77 -13.19
C LYS A 119 12.42 -13.49 -13.05
N LEU A 120 13.25 -14.27 -13.74
CA LEU A 120 14.70 -14.10 -13.71
C LEU A 120 15.14 -12.77 -14.32
N GLU A 121 14.60 -12.43 -15.49
CA GLU A 121 14.90 -11.15 -16.13
C GLU A 121 14.39 -9.96 -15.31
N MET A 122 13.22 -10.10 -14.66
CA MET A 122 12.70 -9.05 -13.78
C MET A 122 13.67 -8.78 -12.62
N TYR A 123 14.23 -9.83 -12.03
CA TYR A 123 15.21 -9.70 -10.97
C TYR A 123 16.52 -9.05 -11.48
N ARG A 124 17.01 -9.47 -12.64
CA ARG A 124 18.21 -8.91 -13.28
C ARG A 124 18.04 -7.43 -13.62
N ALA A 125 16.91 -7.04 -14.21
CA ALA A 125 16.63 -5.67 -14.60
C ALA A 125 16.54 -4.74 -13.38
N LYS A 126 15.84 -5.17 -12.31
CA LYS A 126 15.81 -4.44 -11.03
C LYS A 126 17.21 -4.22 -10.48
N ARG A 127 18.02 -5.28 -10.41
CA ARG A 127 19.39 -5.20 -9.90
C ARG A 127 20.24 -4.24 -10.72
N LYS A 128 20.22 -4.38 -12.05
CA LYS A 128 20.95 -3.51 -12.97
C LYS A 128 20.53 -2.04 -12.86
N ALA A 129 19.24 -1.79 -12.70
CA ALA A 129 18.73 -0.42 -12.56
C ALA A 129 19.17 0.21 -11.22
N TYR A 130 19.12 -0.54 -10.12
CA TYR A 130 19.67 -0.10 -8.84
C TYR A 130 21.19 0.12 -8.89
N ASP A 131 21.95 -0.80 -9.49
CA ASP A 131 23.40 -0.67 -9.66
C ASP A 131 23.73 0.60 -10.48
N LYS A 132 23.00 0.86 -11.57
CA LYS A 132 23.13 2.10 -12.36
C LYS A 132 22.81 3.35 -11.55
N THR A 133 21.76 3.34 -10.73
CA THR A 133 21.42 4.47 -9.85
C THR A 133 22.50 4.72 -8.80
N ILE A 134 23.07 3.67 -8.20
CA ILE A 134 24.17 3.81 -7.23
C ILE A 134 25.38 4.43 -7.91
N LEU A 135 25.81 3.89 -9.05
CA LEU A 135 26.97 4.37 -9.80
C LEU A 135 26.84 5.83 -10.22
N ASN A 136 25.65 6.25 -10.65
CA ASN A 136 25.40 7.61 -11.13
C ASN A 136 25.10 8.62 -10.00
N SER A 137 25.03 8.17 -8.74
CA SER A 137 24.75 9.05 -7.61
C SER A 137 26.02 9.75 -7.12
N SER A 138 25.90 11.03 -6.74
CA SER A 138 27.00 11.78 -6.12
C SER A 138 27.37 11.28 -4.72
N ASN A 139 26.57 10.39 -4.13
CA ASN A 139 26.74 9.90 -2.76
C ASN A 139 26.62 8.37 -2.70
N GLN A 140 27.52 7.71 -3.44
CA GLN A 140 27.54 6.27 -3.69
C GLN A 140 27.57 5.43 -2.40
N GLN A 141 28.29 5.89 -1.37
CA GLN A 141 28.47 5.18 -0.09
C GLN A 141 27.15 5.02 0.69
N LYS A 142 26.29 6.05 0.69
CA LYS A 142 25.00 6.02 1.39
C LYS A 142 23.98 5.08 0.73
N LEU A 143 24.01 4.94 -0.59
CA LEU A 143 23.11 4.06 -1.34
C LEU A 143 23.58 2.60 -1.35
N CYS A 144 24.90 2.36 -1.37
CA CYS A 144 25.48 1.03 -1.28
C CYS A 144 25.08 0.32 0.03
N GLY A 145 25.11 1.04 1.16
CA GLY A 145 24.68 0.51 2.46
C GLY A 145 23.21 0.07 2.51
N ILE A 146 22.32 0.73 1.76
CA ILE A 146 20.88 0.37 1.70
C ILE A 146 20.64 -0.87 0.82
N SER A 147 21.46 -1.07 -0.22
CA SER A 147 21.36 -2.20 -1.14
C SER A 147 21.82 -3.54 -0.54
N LEU A 148 22.75 -3.51 0.43
CA LEU A 148 23.26 -4.69 1.12
C LEU A 148 22.25 -5.24 2.13
N ILE A 149 21.56 -4.36 2.87
CA ILE A 149 20.54 -4.75 3.88
C ILE A 149 19.36 -5.51 3.24
N ARG A 150 19.02 -5.23 1.98
CA ARG A 150 17.95 -5.93 1.24
C ARG A 150 18.31 -7.31 0.71
N LYS A 151 19.59 -7.70 0.72
CA LYS A 151 20.01 -9.06 0.29
C LYS A 151 19.82 -10.11 1.40
N GLU A 152 19.62 -9.67 2.64
CA GLU A 152 19.53 -10.54 3.83
C GLU A 152 18.10 -10.68 4.38
N SER A 153 17.09 -10.12 3.70
CA SER A 153 15.66 -10.22 4.03
C SER A 153 14.89 -10.93 2.92
#